data_AF-A0A1Y4QZJ8-F1
#
_entry.id   AF-A0A1Y4QZJ8-F1
#
_cell.length_a   1.000
_cell.length_b   1.000
_cell.length_c   1.000
_cell.angle_alpha   90.00
_cell.angle_beta   90.00
_cell.angle_gamma   90.00
#
_symmetry.space_group_name_H-M   'P 1'
#
loop_
_entity.id
_entity.type
_entity.pdbx_description
1 polymer ?
#
loop_
_entity_poly.entity_id
_entity_poly.type
_entity_poly.pdbx_seq_one_letter_code
_entity_poly.pdbx_strand_id
1 'polypeptide(L)' 'MKNWKPINVKDIPAIEEKLKAAIRTNTFAEFAAQYEGPAFGIDFHEETGKVTIHSGWYADKNGDIRPKK' A
#
# COMPACT_ATOMS: atom_id res chain seq x y z
N MET A 1 17.88 -7.32 5.63
CA MET A 1 16.91 -6.61 4.77
C MET A 1 17.03 -7.15 3.35
N LYS A 2 16.36 -8.26 3.00
CA LYS A 2 16.50 -8.91 1.68
C LYS A 2 15.18 -9.55 1.23
N ASN A 3 14.17 -8.73 0.94
CA ASN A 3 13.14 -9.02 -0.07
C ASN A 3 12.10 -7.89 -0.18
N TRP A 4 12.55 -6.63 -0.17
CA TRP A 4 11.62 -5.55 -0.51
C TRP A 4 11.29 -5.68 -2.00
N LYS A 5 10.00 -5.90 -2.32
CA LYS A 5 9.46 -5.94 -3.68
C LYS A 5 8.50 -4.77 -3.82
N PRO A 6 8.58 -3.98 -4.91
CA PRO A 6 7.62 -2.92 -5.16
C PRO A 6 6.21 -3.50 -5.29
N ILE A 7 5.24 -2.77 -4.75
CA ILE A 7 3.81 -3.01 -5.01
C ILE A 7 3.53 -2.57 -6.45
N ASN A 8 2.80 -3.37 -7.22
CA ASN A 8 2.35 -2.95 -8.55
C ASN A 8 0.96 -2.32 -8.44
N VAL A 9 0.67 -1.26 -9.20
CA VAL A 9 -0.64 -0.59 -9.19
C VAL A 9 -1.80 -1.52 -9.52
N LYS A 10 -1.55 -2.62 -10.25
CA LYS A 10 -2.55 -3.65 -10.55
C LYS A 10 -2.97 -4.45 -9.31
N ASP A 11 -2.14 -4.50 -8.28
CA ASP A 11 -2.42 -5.19 -7.03
C ASP A 11 -3.23 -4.30 -6.06
N ILE A 12 -3.32 -2.99 -6.31
CA ILE A 12 -4.03 -2.04 -5.44
C ILE A 12 -5.48 -2.47 -5.15
N PRO A 13 -6.31 -2.86 -6.13
CA PRO A 13 -7.69 -3.27 -5.83
C PRO A 13 -7.76 -4.43 -4.82
N ALA A 14 -6.90 -5.43 -4.98
CA ALA A 14 -6.84 -6.56 -4.05
C ALA A 14 -6.31 -6.15 -2.66
N ILE A 15 -5.38 -5.20 -2.60
CA ILE A 15 -4.87 -4.64 -1.34
C ILE A 15 -5.97 -3.83 -0.64
N GLU A 16 -6.70 -2.99 -1.36
CA GLU A 16 -7.86 -2.25 -0.84
C GLU A 16 -8.90 -3.18 -0.21
N GLU A 17 -9.27 -4.26 -0.92
CA GLU A 17 -10.25 -5.22 -0.39
C GLU A 17 -9.76 -5.89 0.90
N LYS A 18 -8.48 -6.29 0.94
CA LYS A 18 -7.89 -6.92 2.13
C LYS A 18 -7.81 -5.93 3.31
N LEU A 19 -7.38 -4.70 3.07
CA LEU A 19 -7.31 -3.66 4.11
C LEU A 19 -8.70 -3.32 4.63
N LYS A 20 -9.69 -3.11 3.74
CA LYS A 20 -11.09 -2.90 4.10
C LYS A 20 -11.65 -4.01 4.98
N ALA A 21 -11.39 -5.27 4.61
CA ALA A 21 -11.83 -6.42 5.40
C ALA A 21 -11.16 -6.47 6.78
N ALA A 22 -9.93 -5.95 6.88
CA ALA A 22 -9.16 -5.93 8.11
C ALA A 22 -9.44 -4.73 9.03
N ILE A 23 -10.01 -3.60 8.57
CA ILE A 23 -10.22 -2.36 9.38
C ILE A 23 -10.76 -2.61 10.80
N ARG A 24 -11.67 -3.59 10.95
CA ARG A 24 -12.35 -3.87 12.23
C ARG A 24 -11.80 -5.10 12.95
N THR A 25 -10.63 -5.59 12.56
CA THR A 25 -9.96 -6.71 13.22
C THR A 25 -8.80 -6.20 14.07
N ASN A 26 -8.48 -6.92 15.15
CA ASN A 26 -7.33 -6.61 16.00
C ASN A 26 -5.98 -6.73 15.26
N THR A 27 -5.99 -7.27 14.04
CA THR A 27 -4.80 -7.48 13.19
C THR A 27 -4.61 -6.39 12.14
N PHE A 28 -5.50 -5.39 12.09
CA PHE A 28 -5.46 -4.32 11.08
C PHE A 28 -4.10 -3.64 11.04
N ALA A 29 -3.60 -3.15 12.18
CA ALA A 29 -2.34 -2.41 12.26
C ALA A 29 -1.13 -3.23 11.77
N GLU A 30 -1.06 -4.51 12.14
CA GLU A 30 0.03 -5.41 11.70
C GLU A 30 -0.07 -5.75 10.21
N PHE A 31 -1.29 -5.83 9.68
CA PHE A 31 -1.52 -6.10 8.27
C PHE A 31 -1.24 -4.87 7.42
N ALA A 32 -1.77 -3.71 7.83
CA ALA A 32 -1.57 -2.44 7.14
C ALA A 32 -0.10 -2.04 7.10
N ALA A 33 0.66 -2.28 8.17
CA ALA A 33 2.10 -2.03 8.22
C ALA A 33 2.95 -2.82 7.19
N GLN A 34 2.39 -3.83 6.51
CA GLN A 34 3.07 -4.53 5.41
C GLN A 34 2.95 -3.83 4.07
N TYR A 35 2.02 -2.88 3.97
CA TYR A 35 1.61 -2.24 2.73
C TYR A 35 1.72 -0.71 2.80
N GLU A 36 1.41 -0.12 3.95
CA GLU A 36 1.25 1.34 4.07
C GLU A 36 2.46 2.05 4.67
N GLY A 37 2.57 3.34 4.35
CA GLY A 37 3.57 4.24 4.88
C GLY A 37 4.81 4.43 3.98
N PRO A 38 5.74 5.30 4.40
CA PRO A 38 6.84 5.76 3.56
C PRO A 38 7.81 4.65 3.14
N ALA A 39 7.80 3.49 3.82
CA ALA A 39 8.62 2.33 3.49
C ALA A 39 8.06 1.47 2.34
N PHE A 40 6.75 1.55 2.07
CA PHE A 40 6.05 0.67 1.13
C PHE A 40 5.35 1.43 -0.01
N GLY A 41 5.17 2.75 0.14
CA GLY A 41 4.87 3.66 -0.96
C GLY A 41 3.40 3.90 -1.24
N ILE A 42 2.51 3.41 -0.38
CA ILE A 42 1.08 3.68 -0.44
C ILE A 42 0.54 4.10 0.92
N ASP A 43 -0.58 4.80 0.92
CA ASP A 43 -1.34 5.20 2.11
C ASP A 43 -2.76 4.65 2.00
N PHE A 44 -3.29 4.11 3.09
CA PHE A 44 -4.66 3.65 3.15
C PHE A 44 -5.54 4.66 3.90
N HIS A 45 -6.64 5.06 3.27
CA HIS A 45 -7.61 6.01 3.83
C HIS A 45 -8.77 5.22 4.42
N GLU A 46 -8.72 4.91 5.71
CA GLU A 46 -9.73 4.09 6.41
C GLU A 46 -11.16 4.58 6.20
N GLU A 47 -11.36 5.91 6.14
CA GLU A 47 -12.67 6.54 5.95
C GLU A 47 -13.34 6.19 4.61
N THR A 48 -12.53 5.99 3.56
CA THR A 48 -13.00 5.68 2.20
C THR A 48 -12.68 4.25 1.78
N GLY A 49 -11.81 3.59 2.55
CA GLY A 49 -11.12 2.34 2.23
C GLY A 49 -10.33 2.41 0.92
N LYS A 50 -9.83 3.58 0.53
CA LYS A 50 -9.05 3.76 -0.69
C LYS A 50 -7.56 3.81 -0.42
N VAL A 51 -6.78 3.31 -1.36
CA VAL A 51 -5.33 3.40 -1.34
C VAL A 51 -4.88 4.53 -2.28
N THR A 52 -3.97 5.37 -1.80
CA THR A 52 -3.26 6.35 -2.63
C THR A 52 -1.78 6.06 -2.64
N ILE A 53 -1.07 6.49 -3.70
CA ILE A 53 0.39 6.44 -3.71
C ILE A 53 0.90 7.52 -2.76
N HIS A 54 1.80 7.14 -1.84
CA HIS A 54 2.40 8.07 -0.90
C HIS A 54 3.15 9.17 -1.65
N SER A 55 3.11 10.41 -1.15
CA SER A 55 3.60 11.60 -1.85
C SER A 55 5.07 11.52 -2.31
N GLY A 56 5.91 10.78 -1.58
CA GLY A 56 7.31 10.49 -1.91
C GLY A 56 7.52 9.41 -2.98
N TRP A 57 6.45 8.87 -3.58
CA TRP A 57 6.49 7.72 -4.48
C TRP A 57 5.75 8.01 -5.80
N TYR A 58 6.01 7.18 -6.81
CA TYR A 58 5.33 7.24 -8.11
C TYR A 58 5.20 5.84 -8.71
N ALA A 59 4.21 5.66 -9.58
CA ALA A 59 4.11 4.47 -10.41
C ALA A 59 5.00 4.64 -11.66
N ASP A 60 5.93 3.73 -11.88
CA ASP A 60 6.76 3.74 -13.08
C ASP A 60 6.00 3.23 -14.32
N LYS A 61 6.69 3.16 -15.47
CA LYS A 61 6.11 2.70 -16.74
C LYS A 61 5.56 1.27 -16.72
N ASN A 62 6.01 0.44 -15.78
CA ASN A 62 5.54 -0.93 -15.59
C ASN A 62 4.41 -1.00 -14.54
N GLY A 63 4.06 0.14 -13.93
CA GLY A 63 3.11 0.22 -12.83
C GLY A 63 3.72 -0.16 -11.49
N ASP A 64 5.05 -0.29 -11.37
CA ASP A 64 5.68 -0.53 -10.07
C ASP A 64 5.74 0.78 -9.27
N ILE A 65 5.31 0.72 -8.01
CA ILE A 65 5.38 1.87 -7.10
C ILE A 65 6.82 1.96 -6.56
N ARG A 66 7.50 3.07 -6.88
CA ARG A 66 8.92 3.31 -6.58
C ARG A 66 9.10 4.65 -5.85
N PRO A 67 10.12 4.77 -4.99
CA PRO A 67 10.42 6.05 -4.35
C PRO A 67 10.87 7.03 -5.44
N LYS A 68 10.44 8.28 -5.31
CA LYS A 68 10.98 9.39 -6.10
C LYS A 68 12.48 9.52 -5.78
N LYS A 69 13.27 9.80 -6.81
CA LYS A 69 14.70 10.12 -6.63
C LYS A 69 14.87 11.53 -6.12
#